data_AF-A0A953RL28-F1
#
_entry.id   AF-A0A953RL28-F1
#
_cell.length_a   1.000
_cell.length_b   1.000
_cell.length_c   1.000
_cell.angle_alpha   90.00
_cell.angle_beta   90.00
_cell.angle_gamma   90.00
#
_symmetry.space_group_name_H-M   'P 1'
#
loop_
_entity.id
_entity.type
_entity.pdbx_description
1 polymer ?
#
loop_
_entity_poly.entity_id
_entity_poly.type
_entity_poly.pdbx_seq_one_letter_code
_entity_poly.pdbx_strand_id
1 'polypeptide(L)'
;MVSTLTILFASLLSLFLVWVVLRPGLPPIKSLEDWEGKKHDVDPEVFRVLLDPSQEKYLQQSLPPGEFRLYQRKRLVLALRLLDLVGENTAMLLKLGQLARTEANSHLANEAEELIYGALWLRVNLLLVRPCLWLKWLFPGWALSLPAVEMPYAELLAYLNRIRQQRQWDLQQALMAG
;
A
#
# COMPACT_ATOMS: atom_id res chain seq x y z
N MET A 1 -18.19 -20.11 28.05
CA MET A 1 -18.17 -18.63 27.85
C MET A 1 -16.88 -18.15 27.18
N VAL A 2 -15.71 -18.70 27.52
CA VAL A 2 -14.45 -18.31 26.85
C VAL A 2 -14.44 -18.69 25.37
N SER A 3 -14.86 -19.92 25.00
CA SER A 3 -14.90 -20.34 23.59
C SER A 3 -15.88 -19.56 22.71
N THR A 4 -16.98 -19.06 23.27
CA THR A 4 -17.94 -18.23 22.52
C THR A 4 -17.38 -16.84 22.24
N LEU A 5 -16.60 -16.28 23.18
CA LEU A 5 -15.93 -14.99 23.00
C LEU A 5 -14.79 -15.07 21.97
N THR A 6 -14.02 -16.17 21.97
CA THR A 6 -12.94 -16.34 20.98
C THR A 6 -13.48 -16.52 19.56
N ILE A 7 -14.56 -17.29 19.39
CA ILE A 7 -15.22 -17.46 18.07
C ILE A 7 -15.79 -16.12 17.59
N LEU A 8 -16.48 -15.37 18.45
CA LEU A 8 -17.00 -14.04 18.08
C LEU A 8 -15.88 -13.09 17.67
N PHE A 9 -14.78 -13.05 18.42
CA PHE A 9 -13.64 -12.20 18.10
C PHE A 9 -13.00 -12.60 16.76
N ALA A 10 -12.80 -13.89 16.52
CA ALA A 10 -12.24 -14.40 15.27
C ALA A 10 -13.15 -14.11 14.07
N SER A 11 -14.46 -14.30 14.21
CA SER A 11 -15.44 -13.98 13.16
C SER A 11 -15.50 -12.48 12.86
N LEU A 12 -15.50 -11.63 13.88
CA LEU A 12 -15.46 -10.17 13.72
C LEU A 12 -14.16 -9.71 13.06
N LEU A 13 -13.02 -10.30 13.44
CA LEU A 13 -11.72 -10.00 12.84
C LEU A 13 -11.69 -10.40 11.36
N SER A 14 -12.25 -11.56 11.01
CA SER A 14 -12.36 -12.02 9.63
C SER A 14 -13.27 -11.11 8.80
N LEU A 15 -14.44 -10.74 9.33
CA LEU A 15 -15.36 -9.78 8.70
C LEU A 15 -14.72 -8.41 8.51
N PHE A 16 -13.95 -7.94 9.50
CA PHE A 16 -13.21 -6.69 9.41
C PHE A 16 -12.13 -6.73 8.33
N LEU A 17 -11.35 -7.82 8.26
CA LEU A 17 -10.36 -8.01 7.19
C LEU A 17 -11.01 -8.03 5.82
N VAL A 18 -12.08 -8.79 5.64
CA VAL A 18 -12.88 -8.83 4.41
C VAL A 18 -13.41 -7.43 4.07
N TRP A 19 -13.96 -6.70 5.03
CA TRP A 19 -14.47 -5.34 4.82
C TRP A 19 -13.36 -4.34 4.42
N VAL A 20 -12.17 -4.43 4.99
CA VAL A 20 -11.04 -3.56 4.62
C VAL A 20 -10.51 -3.93 3.23
N VAL A 21 -10.49 -5.21 2.87
CA VAL A 21 -10.11 -5.68 1.52
C VAL A 21 -11.15 -5.25 0.48
N LEU A 22 -12.45 -5.39 0.78
CA LEU A 22 -13.54 -5.10 -0.14
C LEU A 22 -14.00 -3.64 -0.13
N ARG A 23 -13.52 -2.81 0.81
CA ARG A 23 -13.99 -1.43 0.96
C ARG A 23 -13.95 -0.70 -0.40
N PRO A 24 -15.11 -0.38 -1.00
CA PRO A 24 -15.18 0.29 -2.28
C PRO A 24 -14.97 1.78 -2.02
N GLY A 25 -13.74 2.15 -1.68
CA GLY A 25 -13.41 3.51 -1.25
C GLY A 25 -12.79 4.40 -2.32
N LEU A 26 -12.49 3.86 -3.51
CA LEU A 26 -11.69 4.59 -4.48
C LEU A 26 -12.51 5.14 -5.64
N PRO A 27 -12.21 6.38 -6.06
CA PRO A 27 -12.88 7.01 -7.20
C PRO A 27 -12.84 6.07 -8.42
N PRO A 28 -13.87 6.14 -9.27
CA PRO A 28 -13.83 5.45 -10.56
C PRO A 28 -12.65 6.02 -11.35
N ILE A 29 -11.68 5.15 -11.64
CA ILE A 29 -10.57 5.44 -12.55
C ILE A 29 -10.95 4.76 -13.84
N LYS A 30 -11.03 5.53 -14.91
CA LYS A 30 -11.43 5.04 -16.23
C LYS A 30 -10.23 4.94 -17.17
N SER A 31 -9.15 5.68 -16.89
CA SER A 31 -7.95 5.68 -17.72
C SER A 31 -6.68 5.91 -16.91
N LEU A 32 -5.54 5.78 -17.58
CA LEU A 32 -4.22 5.99 -17.00
C LEU A 32 -3.95 7.46 -16.66
N GLU A 33 -4.50 8.38 -17.44
CA GLU A 33 -4.42 9.83 -17.25
C GLU A 33 -5.24 10.25 -16.01
N ASP A 34 -6.41 9.63 -15.82
CA ASP A 34 -7.21 9.79 -14.60
C ASP A 34 -6.44 9.39 -13.33
N TRP A 35 -5.63 8.33 -13.43
CA TRP A 35 -4.80 7.89 -12.31
C TRP A 35 -3.67 8.87 -12.03
N GLU A 36 -2.97 9.36 -13.05
CA GLU A 36 -1.84 10.26 -12.86
C GLU A 36 -2.27 11.59 -12.22
N GLY A 37 -3.48 12.07 -12.54
CA GLY A 37 -4.07 13.24 -11.89
C GLY A 37 -4.64 13.00 -10.49
N LYS A 38 -4.92 11.74 -10.11
CA LYS A 38 -5.53 11.39 -8.81
C LYS A 38 -4.57 10.70 -7.83
N LYS A 39 -3.41 10.23 -8.29
CA LYS A 39 -2.43 9.53 -7.44
C LYS A 39 -1.92 10.47 -6.34
N HIS A 40 -1.75 9.92 -5.15
CA HIS A 40 -1.06 10.61 -4.08
C HIS A 40 0.45 10.54 -4.31
N ASP A 41 1.14 11.66 -4.11
CA ASP A 41 2.60 11.67 -4.11
C ASP A 41 3.09 11.05 -2.80
N VAL A 42 3.67 9.86 -2.90
CA VAL A 42 4.16 9.10 -1.76
C VAL A 42 5.57 8.64 -2.03
N ASP A 43 6.49 9.13 -1.21
CA ASP A 43 7.88 8.70 -1.23
C ASP A 43 8.06 7.48 -0.29
N PRO A 44 8.38 6.29 -0.82
CA PRO A 44 8.64 5.11 0.00
C PRO A 44 9.85 5.29 0.94
N GLU A 45 10.80 6.17 0.61
CA GLU A 45 11.95 6.46 1.47
C GLU A 45 11.55 7.16 2.77
N VAL A 46 10.57 8.07 2.70
CA VAL A 46 10.03 8.74 3.89
C VAL A 46 9.41 7.72 4.84
N PHE A 47 8.68 6.73 4.32
CA PHE A 47 8.12 5.65 5.13
C PHE A 47 9.22 4.81 5.80
N ARG A 48 10.29 4.49 5.05
CA ARG A 48 11.45 3.75 5.57
C ARG A 48 12.14 4.51 6.70
N VAL A 49 12.37 5.82 6.53
CA VAL A 49 12.96 6.69 7.56
C VAL A 49 12.07 6.81 8.80
N LEU A 50 10.76 6.90 8.63
CA LEU A 50 9.81 6.99 9.75
C LEU A 50 9.79 5.72 10.60
N LEU A 51 10.06 4.55 10.00
CA LEU A 51 10.05 3.25 10.67
C LEU A 51 11.44 2.71 11.01
N ASP A 52 12.49 3.49 10.76
CA ASP A 52 13.87 3.09 11.02
C ASP A 52 14.10 2.77 12.52
N PRO A 53 14.44 1.50 12.86
CA PRO A 53 14.66 1.08 14.24
C PRO A 53 15.92 1.70 14.84
N SER A 54 16.89 2.11 14.01
CA SER A 54 18.12 2.78 14.50
C SER A 54 17.79 4.16 15.07
N GLN A 55 16.94 4.91 14.36
CA GLN A 55 16.46 6.21 14.85
C GLN A 55 15.58 6.08 16.10
N GLU A 56 14.75 5.04 16.18
CA GLU A 56 13.96 4.79 17.39
C GLU A 56 14.85 4.54 18.61
N LYS A 57 15.89 3.71 18.49
CA LYS A 57 16.85 3.47 19.58
C LYS A 57 17.55 4.75 20.00
N TYR A 58 17.98 5.56 19.04
CA TYR A 58 18.62 6.84 19.31
C TYR A 58 17.69 7.80 20.08
N LEU A 59 16.43 7.93 19.65
CA LEU A 59 15.43 8.77 20.32
C LEU A 59 15.09 8.26 21.72
N GLN A 60 15.03 6.95 21.90
CA GLN A 60 14.80 6.34 23.21
C GLN A 60 15.93 6.63 24.20
N GLN A 61 17.18 6.71 23.72
CA GLN A 61 18.35 7.03 24.54
C GLN A 61 18.49 8.53 24.80
N SER A 62 18.07 9.37 23.85
CA SER A 62 18.31 10.82 23.89
C SER A 62 17.21 11.62 24.57
N LEU A 63 15.98 11.09 24.63
CA LEU A 63 14.81 11.82 25.15
C LEU A 63 14.29 11.23 26.46
N PRO A 64 13.73 12.07 27.35
CA PRO A 64 12.94 11.60 28.47
C PRO A 64 11.79 10.69 28.01
N PRO A 65 11.38 9.68 28.81
CA PRO A 65 10.35 8.72 28.40
C PRO A 65 9.02 9.34 27.98
N GLY A 66 8.62 10.47 28.57
CA GLY A 66 7.40 11.19 28.20
C GLY A 66 7.47 11.81 26.80
N GLU A 67 8.58 12.49 26.49
CA GLU A 67 8.82 13.14 25.21
C GLU A 67 9.04 12.12 24.10
N PHE A 68 9.80 11.05 24.38
CA PHE A 68 9.96 9.91 23.48
C PHE A 68 8.60 9.35 23.04
N ARG A 69 7.69 9.06 23.98
CA ARG A 69 6.36 8.51 23.67
C ARG A 69 5.55 9.45 22.79
N LEU A 70 5.58 10.75 23.07
CA LEU A 70 4.85 11.74 22.30
C LEU A 70 5.38 11.85 20.86
N TYR A 71 6.71 11.90 20.71
CA TYR A 71 7.36 11.96 19.40
C TYR A 71 7.13 10.66 18.60
N GLN A 72 7.27 9.50 19.24
CA GLN A 72 7.06 8.21 18.61
C GLN A 72 5.61 8.04 18.14
N ARG A 73 4.62 8.48 18.93
CA ARG A 73 3.22 8.49 18.48
C ARG A 73 3.01 9.37 17.25
N LYS A 74 3.63 10.55 17.18
CA LYS A 74 3.56 11.43 16.00
C LYS A 74 4.17 10.75 14.76
N ARG A 75 5.34 10.12 14.89
CA ARG A 75 5.97 9.34 13.80
C ARG A 75 5.07 8.23 13.30
N LEU A 76 4.47 7.45 14.21
CA LEU A 76 3.57 6.36 13.86
C LEU A 76 2.26 6.84 13.23
N VAL A 77 1.71 7.98 13.66
CA VAL A 77 0.55 8.60 13.00
C VAL A 77 0.87 9.02 11.58
N LEU A 78 2.07 9.60 11.34
CA LEU A 78 2.52 9.93 10.00
C LEU A 78 2.72 8.68 9.13
N ALA A 79 3.32 7.63 9.68
CA ALA A 79 3.49 6.34 8.99
C ALA A 79 2.13 5.71 8.64
N LEU A 80 1.15 5.75 9.55
CA LEU A 80 -0.22 5.27 9.29
C LEU A 80 -0.90 6.08 8.17
N ARG A 81 -0.72 7.40 8.15
CA ARG A 81 -1.27 8.25 7.09
C ARG A 81 -0.62 7.95 5.72
N LEU A 82 0.70 7.77 5.68
CA LEU A 82 1.38 7.34 4.46
C LEU A 82 0.88 5.98 4.00
N LEU A 83 0.68 5.04 4.93
CA LEU A 83 0.13 3.71 4.64
C LEU A 83 -1.28 3.78 4.04
N ASP A 84 -2.12 4.70 4.50
CA ASP A 84 -3.44 4.97 3.89
C ASP A 84 -3.30 5.47 2.44
N LEU A 85 -2.41 6.45 2.18
CA LEU A 85 -2.16 6.99 0.83
C LEU A 85 -1.60 5.92 -0.12
N VAL A 86 -0.66 5.09 0.33
CA VAL A 86 -0.16 3.96 -0.47
C VAL A 86 -1.28 2.95 -0.73
N GLY A 87 -2.11 2.66 0.26
CA GLY A 87 -3.26 1.77 0.10
C GLY A 87 -4.25 2.27 -0.95
N GLU A 88 -4.50 3.57 -0.98
CA GLU A 88 -5.31 4.21 -2.00
C GLU A 88 -4.68 4.06 -3.39
N ASN A 89 -3.42 4.49 -3.55
CA ASN A 89 -2.68 4.33 -4.81
C ASN A 89 -2.65 2.88 -5.31
N THR A 90 -2.43 1.92 -4.42
CA THR A 90 -2.37 0.48 -4.75
C THR A 90 -3.70 -0.04 -5.28
N ALA A 91 -4.80 0.37 -4.67
CA ALA A 91 -6.10 -0.06 -5.13
C ALA A 91 -6.55 0.68 -6.40
N MET A 92 -6.00 1.87 -6.68
CA MET A 92 -6.07 2.48 -8.02
C MET A 92 -5.31 1.66 -9.07
N LEU A 93 -4.07 1.25 -8.77
CA LEU A 93 -3.24 0.41 -9.65
C LEU A 93 -3.91 -0.93 -9.95
N LEU A 94 -4.57 -1.54 -8.96
CA LEU A 94 -5.33 -2.78 -9.15
C LEU A 94 -6.46 -2.60 -10.18
N LYS A 95 -7.23 -1.49 -10.10
CA LYS A 95 -8.28 -1.18 -11.09
C LYS A 95 -7.69 -0.94 -12.47
N LEU A 96 -6.55 -0.24 -12.56
CA LEU A 96 -5.86 -0.03 -13.83
C LEU A 96 -5.38 -1.33 -14.45
N GLY A 97 -4.79 -2.24 -13.67
CA GLY A 97 -4.38 -3.56 -14.15
C GLY A 97 -5.58 -4.38 -14.64
N GLN A 98 -6.72 -4.31 -13.96
CA GLN A 98 -7.96 -4.95 -14.39
C GLN A 98 -8.47 -4.38 -15.73
N LEU A 99 -8.47 -3.05 -15.89
CA LEU A 99 -8.85 -2.39 -17.14
C LEU A 99 -7.90 -2.75 -18.28
N ALA A 100 -6.59 -2.71 -18.03
CA ALA A 100 -5.57 -3.11 -18.98
C ALA A 100 -5.75 -4.57 -19.41
N ARG A 101 -6.06 -5.49 -18.49
CA ARG A 101 -6.33 -6.89 -18.81
C ARG A 101 -7.58 -7.06 -19.69
N THR A 102 -8.62 -6.24 -19.50
CA THR A 102 -9.85 -6.31 -20.31
C THR A 102 -9.70 -5.68 -21.70
N GLU A 103 -8.81 -4.70 -21.85
CA GLU A 103 -8.54 -3.99 -23.11
C GLU A 103 -7.42 -4.64 -23.94
N ALA A 104 -6.47 -5.33 -23.29
CA ALA A 104 -5.27 -5.86 -23.92
C ALA A 104 -5.53 -7.12 -24.75
N ASN A 105 -5.02 -7.12 -25.99
CA ASN A 105 -4.67 -8.34 -26.71
C ASN A 105 -3.67 -9.17 -25.90
N SER A 106 -3.63 -10.49 -26.12
CA SER A 106 -2.89 -11.50 -25.34
C SER A 106 -1.44 -11.15 -24.96
N HIS A 107 -0.76 -10.27 -25.70
CA HIS A 107 0.62 -9.85 -25.45
C HIS A 107 0.79 -8.97 -24.20
N LEU A 108 -0.20 -8.15 -23.83
CA LEU A 108 -0.14 -7.24 -22.67
C LEU A 108 -0.78 -7.83 -21.41
N ALA A 109 -1.39 -9.02 -21.51
CA ALA A 109 -2.06 -9.69 -20.40
C ALA A 109 -1.09 -10.05 -19.27
N ASN A 110 0.14 -10.48 -19.59
CA ASN A 110 1.14 -10.86 -18.59
C ASN A 110 1.60 -9.66 -17.74
N GLU A 111 1.86 -8.50 -18.36
CA GLU A 111 2.27 -7.30 -17.62
C GLU A 111 1.13 -6.77 -16.73
N ALA A 112 -0.11 -6.86 -17.22
CA ALA A 112 -1.29 -6.52 -16.43
C ALA A 112 -1.49 -7.47 -15.23
N GLU A 113 -1.20 -8.76 -15.40
CA GLU A 113 -1.24 -9.75 -14.31
C GLU A 113 -0.14 -9.50 -13.27
N GLU A 114 1.09 -9.17 -13.68
CA GLU A 114 2.17 -8.80 -12.75
C GLU A 114 1.81 -7.55 -11.94
N LEU A 115 1.22 -6.53 -12.59
CA LEU A 115 0.74 -5.33 -11.90
C LEU A 115 -0.36 -5.66 -10.87
N ILE A 116 -1.32 -6.51 -11.24
CA ILE A 116 -2.39 -6.98 -10.33
C ILE A 116 -1.80 -7.75 -9.15
N TYR A 117 -0.90 -8.70 -9.42
CA TYR A 117 -0.30 -9.55 -8.41
C TYR A 117 0.51 -8.74 -7.41
N GLY A 118 1.38 -7.85 -7.89
CA GLY A 118 2.18 -7.01 -7.00
C GLY A 118 1.31 -6.00 -6.23
N ALA A 119 0.26 -5.44 -6.83
CA ALA A 119 -0.68 -4.58 -6.11
C ALA A 119 -1.43 -5.34 -5.01
N LEU A 120 -1.79 -6.60 -5.27
CA LEU A 120 -2.45 -7.46 -4.28
C LEU A 120 -1.50 -7.83 -3.14
N TRP A 121 -0.25 -8.17 -3.46
CA TRP A 121 0.79 -8.44 -2.47
C TRP A 121 1.07 -7.23 -1.58
N LEU A 122 1.18 -6.03 -2.17
CA LEU A 122 1.32 -4.78 -1.44
C LEU A 122 0.12 -4.54 -0.53
N ARG A 123 -1.10 -4.79 -0.99
CA ARG A 123 -2.32 -4.63 -0.17
C ARG A 123 -2.36 -5.58 1.03
N VAL A 124 -1.91 -6.83 0.86
CA VAL A 124 -1.76 -7.78 1.97
C VAL A 124 -0.70 -7.30 2.96
N ASN A 125 0.44 -6.81 2.49
CA ASN A 125 1.48 -6.25 3.36
C ASN A 125 0.97 -5.03 4.14
N LEU A 126 0.26 -4.09 3.51
CA LEU A 126 -0.31 -2.93 4.19
C LEU A 126 -1.33 -3.36 5.28
N LEU A 127 -2.11 -4.40 5.03
CA LEU A 127 -3.04 -4.98 6.00
C LEU A 127 -2.34 -5.60 7.21
N LEU A 128 -1.17 -6.21 7.01
CA LEU A 128 -0.37 -6.80 8.10
C LEU A 128 0.36 -5.73 8.91
N VAL A 129 0.87 -4.68 8.25
CA VAL A 129 1.65 -3.62 8.90
C VAL A 129 0.78 -2.69 9.73
N ARG A 130 -0.44 -2.39 9.28
CA ARG A 130 -1.37 -1.49 9.97
C ARG A 130 -1.65 -1.88 11.43
N PRO A 131 -2.04 -3.12 11.78
CA PRO A 131 -2.25 -3.51 13.18
C PRO A 131 -0.95 -3.47 13.98
N CYS A 132 0.20 -3.82 13.39
CA CYS A 132 1.50 -3.70 14.07
C CYS A 132 1.82 -2.24 14.44
N LEU A 133 1.57 -1.29 13.52
CA LEU A 133 1.75 0.15 13.79
C LEU A 133 0.77 0.67 14.85
N TRP A 134 -0.50 0.22 14.82
CA TRP A 134 -1.47 0.56 15.87
C TRP A 134 -1.07 0.02 17.25
N LEU A 135 -0.57 -1.21 17.29
CA LEU A 135 -0.09 -1.84 18.53
C LEU A 135 1.14 -1.12 19.07
N LYS A 136 2.06 -0.72 18.18
CA LYS A 136 3.23 0.10 18.54
C LYS A 136 2.85 1.53 18.96
N TRP A 137 1.76 2.08 18.42
CA TRP A 137 1.25 3.39 18.83
C TRP A 137 0.64 3.36 20.25
N LEU A 138 -0.06 2.27 20.59
CA LEU A 138 -0.57 2.00 21.94
C LEU A 138 0.57 1.77 22.93
N PHE A 139 1.56 0.96 22.55
CA PHE A 139 2.71 0.57 23.38
C PHE A 139 4.05 1.01 22.75
N PRO A 140 4.38 2.31 22.76
CA PRO A 140 5.60 2.85 22.13
C PRO A 140 6.91 2.38 22.78
N GLY A 141 6.85 1.73 23.95
CA GLY A 141 8.02 1.14 24.61
C GLY A 141 8.24 -0.34 24.30
N TRP A 142 7.36 -0.97 23.51
CA TRP A 142 7.56 -2.36 23.09
C TRP A 142 8.49 -2.42 21.89
N ALA A 143 9.55 -3.23 22.00
CA ALA A 143 10.48 -3.55 20.93
C ALA A 143 9.84 -4.52 19.91
N LEU A 144 8.66 -4.16 19.39
CA LEU A 144 8.03 -4.90 18.31
C LEU A 144 8.85 -4.60 17.05
N SER A 145 9.65 -5.56 16.63
CA SER A 145 10.26 -5.56 15.29
C SER A 145 9.13 -5.58 14.29
N LEU A 146 8.99 -4.50 13.53
CA LEU A 146 8.11 -4.52 12.37
C LEU A 146 8.67 -5.56 11.39
N PRO A 147 7.83 -6.40 10.77
CA PRO A 147 8.32 -7.24 9.67
C PRO A 147 9.04 -6.32 8.68
N ALA A 148 10.16 -6.76 8.10
CA ALA A 148 10.88 -5.98 7.10
C ALA A 148 9.92 -5.67 5.95
N VAL A 149 9.35 -4.46 5.95
CA VAL A 149 8.43 -4.00 4.92
C VAL A 149 9.28 -3.40 3.83
N GLU A 150 9.83 -4.25 2.97
CA GLU A 150 10.27 -3.79 1.66
C GLU A 150 9.00 -3.37 0.92
N MET A 151 8.83 -2.07 0.65
CA MET A 151 7.69 -1.57 -0.11
C MET A 151 8.02 -1.66 -1.61
N PRO A 152 7.52 -2.66 -2.37
CA PRO A 152 7.78 -2.82 -3.80
C PRO A 152 7.00 -1.80 -4.65
N TYR A 153 6.57 -0.70 -4.04
CA TYR A 153 5.77 0.34 -4.69
C TYR A 153 6.49 0.92 -5.91
N ALA A 154 7.82 1.05 -5.85
CA ALA A 154 8.64 1.49 -6.97
C ALA A 154 8.59 0.52 -8.17
N GLU A 155 8.59 -0.79 -7.90
CA GLU A 155 8.50 -1.83 -8.94
C GLU A 155 7.13 -1.79 -9.63
N LEU A 156 6.05 -1.61 -8.85
CA LEU A 156 4.70 -1.43 -9.39
C LEU A 156 4.57 -0.22 -10.32
N LEU A 157 5.21 0.89 -9.98
CA LEU A 157 5.26 2.06 -10.85
C LEU A 157 6.04 1.78 -12.14
N ALA A 158 7.11 0.98 -12.08
CA ALA A 158 7.87 0.58 -13.25
C ALA A 158 7.03 -0.28 -14.22
N TYR A 159 6.24 -1.23 -13.71
CA TYR A 159 5.33 -2.04 -14.52
C TYR A 159 4.27 -1.19 -15.23
N LEU A 160 3.65 -0.25 -14.51
CA LEU A 160 2.68 0.68 -15.10
C LEU A 160 3.29 1.53 -16.22
N ASN A 161 4.53 1.99 -16.05
CA ASN A 161 5.22 2.76 -17.08
C ASN A 161 5.51 1.94 -18.35
N ARG A 162 5.74 0.62 -18.25
CA ARG A 162 5.91 -0.25 -19.42
C ARG A 162 4.61 -0.42 -20.20
N ILE A 163 3.51 -0.71 -19.51
CA ILE A 163 2.17 -0.82 -20.12
C ILE A 163 1.80 0.48 -20.84
N ARG A 164 2.12 1.63 -20.23
CA ARG A 164 1.93 2.95 -20.84
C ARG A 164 2.70 3.10 -22.15
N GLN A 165 4.00 2.85 -22.10
CA GLN A 165 4.88 3.05 -23.22
C GLN A 165 4.46 2.17 -24.41
N GLN A 166 4.13 0.90 -24.14
CA GLN A 166 3.66 -0.02 -25.17
C GLN A 166 2.36 0.44 -25.83
N ARG A 167 1.37 0.90 -25.03
CA ARG A 167 0.11 1.44 -25.56
C ARG A 167 0.34 2.65 -26.49
N GLN A 168 1.30 3.51 -26.17
CA GLN A 168 1.63 4.66 -27.03
C GLN A 168 2.26 4.23 -28.36
N TRP A 169 3.11 3.21 -28.35
CA TRP A 169 3.68 2.63 -29.58
C TRP A 169 2.61 2.05 -30.51
N ASP A 170 1.66 1.29 -29.95
CA ASP A 170 0.58 0.66 -30.72
C ASP A 170 -0.34 1.70 -31.39
N LEU A 171 -0.67 2.78 -30.66
CA LEU A 171 -1.47 3.89 -31.19
C LEU A 171 -0.75 4.64 -32.32
N GLN A 172 0.57 4.84 -32.21
CA GLN A 172 1.36 5.48 -33.26
C GLN A 172 1.46 4.62 -34.51
N GLN A 173 1.63 3.29 -34.37
CA GLN A 173 1.63 2.38 -35.51
C GLN A 173 0.27 2.35 -36.22
N ALA A 174 -0.83 2.33 -35.47
CA ALA A 174 -2.18 2.38 -36.04
C ALA A 174 -2.44 3.68 -36.83
N LEU A 175 -1.91 4.82 -36.36
CA LEU A 175 -2.03 6.11 -37.04
C LEU A 175 -1.16 6.22 -38.31
N MET A 176 -0.05 5.48 -38.40
CA MET A 176 0.81 5.47 -39.60
C MET A 176 0.35 4.46 -40.66
N ALA A 177 -0.49 3.49 -40.29
CA ALA A 177 -0.97 2.43 -41.18
C ALA A 177 -2.31 2.73 -41.86
N GLY A 178 -2.97 3.86 -41.53
CA GLY A 178 -4.20 4.35 -42.14
C GLY A 178 -3.97 5.61 -42.97
#